data_AF-A0A2E6C4I3-F1
#
_entry.id   AF-A0A2E6C4I3-F1
#
_cell.length_a   1.000
_cell.length_b   1.000
_cell.length_c   1.000
_cell.angle_alpha   90.00
_cell.angle_beta   90.00
_cell.angle_gamma   90.00
#
_symmetry.space_group_name_H-M   'P 1'
#
loop_
_entity.id
_entity.type
_entity.pdbx_description
1 polymer ?
#
loop_
_entity_poly.entity_id
_entity_poly.type
_entity_poly.pdbx_seq_one_letter_code
_entity_poly.pdbx_strand_id
1 'polypeptide(L)'
;MTGNPKLAVCSCLLKKRIRRDGENAEFRDLNQDWSESFELVEVCPEVELGMGVSSSALRLIKDRERISLINPENGEDHTEAMAKYAEEKSDELVASGISGFVFSKDSPVFGLERVKVYRGDSPKAVQDGSGLFAKVFTTLYPHIPVIDEGKLTDPYQVEHFFARVQFFHKWHTIGMTGWTESKLEKFHNENQIFLYERAPLSRKSISAVMSVLSKGEEHPENVAFYYMTEAQKSLSETTINTINIQPLERTVEQHIGTSDNIKQSQVM
;
A
#
# COMPACT_ATOMS: atom_id res chain seq x y z
N MET A 1 -9.49 -3.61 22.31
CA MET A 1 -8.80 -4.45 21.31
C MET A 1 -9.15 -3.86 19.96
N THR A 2 -8.17 -3.26 19.28
CA THR A 2 -8.37 -2.76 17.92
C THR A 2 -8.32 -3.98 17.00
N GLY A 3 -9.31 -4.16 16.13
CA GLY A 3 -9.35 -5.30 15.20
C GLY A 3 -8.14 -5.31 14.26
N ASN A 4 -7.90 -6.41 13.56
CA ASN A 4 -6.83 -6.48 12.56
C ASN A 4 -7.05 -5.42 11.48
N PRO A 5 -5.99 -4.80 10.93
CA PRO A 5 -6.14 -3.85 9.84
C PRO A 5 -6.78 -4.52 8.62
N LYS A 6 -7.69 -3.80 7.97
CA LYS A 6 -8.29 -4.25 6.71
C LYS A 6 -7.35 -3.97 5.55
N LEU A 7 -7.08 -4.97 4.72
CA LEU A 7 -6.18 -4.85 3.57
C LEU A 7 -6.95 -5.18 2.29
N ALA A 8 -7.12 -4.19 1.42
CA ALA A 8 -7.73 -4.41 0.11
C ALA A 8 -6.75 -5.16 -0.81
N VAL A 9 -7.25 -6.15 -1.54
CA VAL A 9 -6.45 -6.99 -2.45
C VAL A 9 -7.26 -7.28 -3.71
N CYS A 10 -6.63 -7.21 -4.89
CA CYS A 10 -7.28 -7.66 -6.12
C CYS A 10 -7.58 -9.17 -6.05
N SER A 11 -8.82 -9.60 -6.31
CA SER A 11 -9.22 -11.02 -6.20
C SER A 11 -8.37 -11.98 -7.04
N CYS A 12 -7.79 -11.51 -8.15
CA CYS A 12 -6.91 -12.32 -8.99
C CYS A 12 -5.61 -12.73 -8.26
N LEU A 13 -5.13 -11.94 -7.31
CA LEU A 13 -3.95 -12.24 -6.50
C LEU A 13 -4.21 -13.40 -5.54
N LEU A 14 -5.38 -13.41 -4.90
CA LEU A 14 -5.79 -14.47 -3.99
C LEU A 14 -6.05 -15.78 -4.74
N LYS A 15 -6.64 -15.72 -5.94
CA LYS A 15 -6.82 -16.89 -6.81
C LYS A 15 -5.49 -17.43 -7.34
N LYS A 16 -4.51 -16.56 -7.64
CA LYS A 16 -3.15 -16.98 -7.98
C LYS A 16 -2.50 -17.75 -6.83
N ARG A 17 -2.70 -17.35 -5.56
CA ARG A 17 -2.23 -18.10 -4.37
C ARG A 17 -2.79 -19.53 -4.36
N ILE A 18 -4.11 -19.68 -4.45
CA ILE A 18 -4.79 -20.99 -4.44
C ILE A 18 -4.34 -21.91 -5.60
N ARG A 19 -4.10 -21.36 -6.80
CA ARG A 19 -3.60 -22.15 -7.94
C ARG A 19 -2.14 -22.60 -7.79
N ARG A 20 -1.31 -21.85 -7.05
CA ARG A 20 0.11 -22.18 -6.80
C ARG A 20 0.29 -23.21 -5.70
N ASP A 21 -0.69 -23.35 -4.80
CA ASP A 21 -0.74 -24.45 -3.83
C ASP A 21 -1.08 -25.81 -4.49
N GLY A 22 -1.45 -25.80 -5.79
CA GLY A 22 -1.51 -26.99 -6.65
C GLY A 22 -0.13 -27.30 -7.23
N GLU A 23 0.35 -28.52 -6.99
CA GLU A 23 1.59 -29.16 -7.49
C GLU A 23 2.38 -28.35 -8.55
N ASN A 24 3.49 -27.73 -8.13
CA ASN A 24 4.50 -27.01 -8.93
C ASN A 24 4.21 -25.54 -9.31
N ALA A 25 4.36 -24.64 -8.34
CA ALA A 25 4.65 -23.23 -8.64
C ALA A 25 5.86 -22.70 -7.84
N GLU A 26 6.94 -22.40 -8.54
CA GLU A 26 8.15 -21.74 -8.02
C GLU A 26 7.90 -20.25 -7.70
N PHE A 27 7.06 -19.97 -6.69
CA PHE A 27 6.99 -18.66 -6.03
C PHE A 27 6.75 -18.88 -4.54
N ARG A 28 7.84 -18.97 -3.77
CA ARG A 28 7.82 -19.24 -2.32
C ARG A 28 7.44 -18.03 -1.44
N ASP A 29 7.36 -16.83 -1.98
CA ASP A 29 7.43 -15.60 -1.16
C ASP A 29 6.08 -14.91 -0.85
N LEU A 30 4.95 -15.47 -1.31
CA LEU A 30 3.59 -15.06 -0.85
C LEU A 30 2.98 -16.05 0.15
N ASN A 31 3.79 -16.94 0.72
CA ASN A 31 3.36 -17.99 1.64
C ASN A 31 3.12 -17.52 3.08
N GLN A 32 3.31 -16.23 3.39
CA GLN A 32 2.87 -15.74 4.69
C GLN A 32 1.35 -15.62 4.65
N ASP A 33 0.66 -16.33 5.55
CA ASP A 33 -0.77 -16.18 5.63
C ASP A 33 -1.11 -14.81 6.22
N TRP A 34 -1.34 -13.85 5.34
CA TRP A 34 -1.69 -12.49 5.74
C TRP A 34 -3.03 -12.46 6.50
N SER A 35 -3.84 -13.51 6.38
CA SER A 35 -5.13 -13.64 7.07
C SER A 35 -5.00 -13.62 8.59
N GLU A 36 -3.85 -14.04 9.14
CA GLU A 36 -3.59 -13.98 10.58
C GLU A 36 -3.37 -12.55 11.08
N SER A 37 -2.81 -11.68 10.23
CA SER A 37 -2.44 -10.30 10.57
C SER A 37 -3.41 -9.24 10.02
N PHE A 38 -4.19 -9.58 9.00
CA PHE A 38 -5.03 -8.65 8.25
C PHE A 38 -6.40 -9.26 7.91
N GLU A 39 -7.43 -8.42 7.95
CA GLU A 39 -8.73 -8.74 7.35
C GLU A 39 -8.67 -8.41 5.86
N LEU A 40 -8.71 -9.43 4.99
CA LEU A 40 -8.57 -9.23 3.55
C LEU A 40 -9.92 -8.83 2.92
N VAL A 41 -9.91 -7.72 2.17
CA VAL A 41 -11.07 -7.22 1.43
C VAL A 41 -10.81 -7.37 -0.06
N GLU A 42 -11.60 -8.20 -0.72
CA GLU A 42 -11.45 -8.47 -2.15
C GLU A 42 -12.04 -7.38 -3.04
N VAL A 43 -11.36 -7.07 -4.15
CA VAL A 43 -11.85 -6.14 -5.18
C VAL A 43 -11.77 -6.80 -6.57
N CYS A 44 -12.90 -6.86 -7.29
CA CYS A 44 -12.97 -7.46 -8.62
C CYS A 44 -13.92 -6.70 -9.57
N PRO A 45 -13.43 -5.71 -10.33
CA PRO A 45 -14.25 -4.94 -11.27
C PRO A 45 -14.90 -5.82 -12.33
N GLU A 46 -14.26 -6.90 -12.76
CA GLU A 46 -14.80 -7.80 -13.81
C GLU A 46 -16.17 -8.38 -13.44
N VAL A 47 -16.31 -8.78 -12.17
CA VAL A 47 -17.55 -9.37 -11.62
C VAL A 47 -18.53 -8.27 -11.25
N GLU A 48 -18.06 -7.20 -10.59
CA GLU A 48 -18.90 -6.13 -10.07
C GLU A 48 -19.50 -5.25 -11.20
N LEU A 49 -18.76 -5.02 -12.29
CA LEU A 49 -19.24 -4.33 -13.50
C LEU A 49 -19.89 -5.27 -14.52
N GLY A 50 -19.82 -6.59 -14.32
CA GLY A 50 -20.35 -7.56 -15.28
C GLY A 50 -19.68 -7.48 -16.66
N MET A 51 -18.37 -7.23 -16.70
CA MET A 51 -17.65 -6.88 -17.95
C MET A 51 -17.60 -8.03 -18.96
N GLY A 52 -17.81 -9.28 -18.55
CA GLY A 52 -17.68 -10.46 -19.41
C GLY A 52 -16.26 -10.75 -19.92
N VAL A 53 -15.30 -9.85 -19.65
CA VAL A 53 -13.89 -9.92 -20.04
C VAL A 53 -13.00 -9.67 -18.82
N SER A 54 -11.83 -10.31 -18.80
CA SER A 54 -10.86 -10.04 -17.75
C SER A 54 -10.17 -8.69 -17.94
N SER A 55 -9.97 -7.98 -16.84
CA SER A 55 -9.20 -6.74 -16.74
C SER A 55 -7.79 -6.88 -17.35
N SER A 56 -7.18 -8.06 -17.35
CA SER A 56 -5.87 -8.29 -17.99
C SER A 56 -5.92 -8.33 -19.53
N ALA A 57 -7.09 -8.53 -20.13
CA ALA A 57 -7.27 -8.53 -21.58
C ALA A 57 -7.47 -7.12 -22.16
N LEU A 58 -7.76 -6.13 -21.31
CA LEU A 58 -7.94 -4.73 -21.70
C LEU A 58 -6.60 -4.05 -21.98
N ARG A 59 -6.66 -2.89 -22.65
CA ARG A 59 -5.48 -2.08 -22.96
C ARG A 59 -5.75 -0.61 -22.64
N LEU A 60 -4.73 0.06 -22.11
CA LEU A 60 -4.71 1.50 -22.07
C LEU A 60 -4.26 2.04 -23.43
N ILE A 61 -5.07 2.88 -24.05
CA ILE A 61 -4.78 3.56 -25.30
C ILE A 61 -4.71 5.06 -25.03
N LYS A 62 -3.57 5.69 -25.33
CA LYS A 62 -3.40 7.14 -25.25
C LYS A 62 -3.60 7.74 -26.63
N ASP A 63 -4.64 8.56 -26.75
CA ASP A 63 -4.86 9.48 -27.87
C ASP A 63 -4.74 10.93 -27.36
N ARG A 64 -3.77 11.67 -27.91
CA ARG A 64 -3.36 12.99 -27.40
C ARG A 64 -3.10 12.93 -25.89
N GLU A 65 -3.97 13.53 -25.07
CA GLU A 65 -3.88 13.50 -23.60
C GLU A 65 -4.94 12.61 -22.94
N ARG A 66 -5.87 12.02 -23.70
CA ARG A 66 -6.89 11.11 -23.18
C ARG A 66 -6.33 9.69 -23.12
N ILE A 67 -6.41 9.06 -21.96
CA ILE A 67 -6.17 7.62 -21.79
C ILE A 67 -7.52 6.93 -21.76
N SER A 68 -7.70 5.93 -22.62
CA SER A 68 -8.92 5.11 -22.70
C SER A 68 -8.60 3.65 -22.38
N LEU A 69 -9.52 2.97 -21.71
CA LEU A 69 -9.44 1.55 -21.37
C LEU A 69 -10.29 0.75 -22.36
N ILE A 70 -9.65 0.16 -23.36
CA ILE A 70 -10.32 -0.47 -24.50
C ILE A 70 -10.13 -1.98 -24.48
N ASN A 71 -11.18 -2.73 -24.82
CA ASN A 71 -11.07 -4.13 -25.16
C ASN A 71 -10.61 -4.27 -26.63
N PRO A 72 -9.40 -4.83 -26.89
CA PRO A 72 -8.86 -4.91 -28.24
C PRO A 72 -9.58 -5.95 -29.13
N GLU A 73 -10.38 -6.86 -28.57
CA GLU A 73 -11.05 -7.91 -29.35
C GLU A 73 -12.34 -7.40 -30.01
N ASN A 74 -13.13 -6.59 -29.30
CA ASN A 74 -14.42 -6.10 -29.76
C ASN A 74 -14.47 -4.56 -29.92
N GLY A 75 -13.42 -3.84 -29.51
CA GLY A 75 -13.33 -2.37 -29.59
C GLY A 75 -14.13 -1.63 -28.51
N GLU A 76 -14.66 -2.32 -27.51
CA GLU A 76 -15.49 -1.72 -26.47
C GLU A 76 -14.66 -0.79 -25.55
N ASP A 77 -15.20 0.40 -25.29
CA ASP A 77 -14.60 1.41 -24.41
C ASP A 77 -15.19 1.30 -23.00
N HIS A 78 -14.37 0.85 -22.05
CA HIS A 78 -14.74 0.71 -20.65
C HIS A 78 -14.30 1.89 -19.77
N THR A 79 -13.78 2.98 -20.36
CA THR A 79 -13.14 4.07 -19.62
C THR A 79 -14.08 4.71 -18.60
N GLU A 80 -15.27 5.14 -19.03
CA GLU A 80 -16.20 5.86 -18.15
C GLU A 80 -16.79 4.95 -17.08
N ALA A 81 -17.19 3.73 -17.46
CA ALA A 81 -17.73 2.75 -16.53
C ALA A 81 -16.69 2.36 -15.46
N MET A 82 -15.44 2.14 -15.86
CA MET A 82 -14.36 1.79 -14.94
C MET A 82 -13.96 2.97 -14.04
N ALA A 83 -13.92 4.20 -14.57
CA ALA A 83 -13.61 5.39 -13.76
C ALA A 83 -14.68 5.60 -12.68
N LYS A 84 -15.97 5.55 -13.06
CA LYS A 84 -17.08 5.67 -12.13
C LYS A 84 -17.07 4.57 -11.06
N TYR A 85 -16.86 3.32 -11.47
CA TYR A 85 -16.72 2.22 -10.52
C TYR A 85 -15.53 2.41 -9.59
N ALA A 86 -14.39 2.89 -10.11
CA ALA A 86 -13.22 3.13 -9.29
C ALA A 86 -13.48 4.21 -8.23
N GLU A 87 -14.21 5.28 -8.56
CA GLU A 87 -14.63 6.30 -7.59
C GLU A 87 -15.53 5.69 -6.52
N GLU A 88 -16.67 5.10 -6.91
CA GLU A 88 -17.66 4.52 -5.98
C GLU A 88 -17.04 3.43 -5.09
N LYS A 89 -16.22 2.55 -5.66
CA LYS A 89 -15.58 1.48 -4.91
C LYS A 89 -14.48 1.99 -4.00
N SER A 90 -13.74 3.03 -4.40
CA SER A 90 -12.73 3.64 -3.53
C SER A 90 -13.40 4.22 -2.28
N ASP A 91 -14.51 4.95 -2.46
CA ASP A 91 -15.29 5.51 -1.37
C ASP A 91 -15.83 4.41 -0.43
N GLU A 92 -16.38 3.32 -0.99
CA GLU A 92 -16.85 2.15 -0.22
C GLU A 92 -15.72 1.53 0.61
N LEU A 93 -14.56 1.30 -0.01
CA LEU A 93 -13.40 0.72 0.67
C LEU A 93 -12.93 1.61 1.82
N VAL A 94 -12.81 2.92 1.59
CA VAL A 94 -12.39 3.86 2.64
C VAL A 94 -13.42 3.94 3.76
N ALA A 95 -14.72 4.01 3.44
CA ALA A 95 -15.79 3.97 4.43
C ALA A 95 -15.78 2.67 5.26
N SER A 96 -15.32 1.56 4.67
CA SER A 96 -15.17 0.28 5.38
C SER A 96 -13.96 0.23 6.34
N GLY A 97 -13.07 1.24 6.28
CA GLY A 97 -11.90 1.37 7.15
C GLY A 97 -10.66 0.62 6.65
N ILE A 98 -10.47 0.49 5.32
CA ILE A 98 -9.24 -0.12 4.80
C ILE A 98 -8.00 0.65 5.27
N SER A 99 -6.94 -0.09 5.53
CA SER A 99 -5.67 0.44 6.02
C SER A 99 -4.53 0.30 5.01
N GLY A 100 -4.79 -0.34 3.88
CA GLY A 100 -3.88 -0.40 2.74
C GLY A 100 -4.50 -1.12 1.55
N PHE A 101 -3.80 -1.10 0.42
CA PHE A 101 -4.21 -1.80 -0.81
C PHE A 101 -3.01 -2.43 -1.53
N VAL A 102 -3.09 -3.73 -1.78
CA VAL A 102 -2.21 -4.46 -2.71
C VAL A 102 -2.78 -4.52 -4.12
N PHE A 103 -2.08 -3.89 -5.05
CA PHE A 103 -2.43 -3.79 -6.46
C PHE A 103 -1.73 -4.86 -7.32
N SER A 104 -2.38 -5.34 -8.39
CA SER A 104 -1.75 -6.31 -9.30
C SER A 104 -0.87 -5.61 -10.35
N LYS A 105 0.35 -6.12 -10.51
CA LYS A 105 1.38 -5.60 -11.41
C LYS A 105 0.92 -5.61 -12.88
N ASP A 106 1.35 -4.61 -13.65
CA ASP A 106 1.17 -4.48 -15.10
C ASP A 106 -0.29 -4.45 -15.60
N SER A 107 -1.28 -4.50 -14.69
CA SER A 107 -2.69 -4.48 -15.04
C SER A 107 -3.13 -3.11 -15.57
N PRO A 108 -3.89 -3.04 -16.68
CA PRO A 108 -4.45 -1.78 -17.21
C PRO A 108 -5.51 -1.18 -16.27
N VAL A 109 -5.97 -1.92 -15.28
CA VAL A 109 -6.93 -1.46 -14.27
C VAL A 109 -6.22 -1.19 -12.94
N PHE A 110 -5.40 -2.12 -12.47
CA PHE A 110 -4.83 -2.08 -11.12
C PHE A 110 -3.33 -1.76 -11.07
N GLY A 111 -2.57 -1.79 -12.15
CA GLY A 111 -1.12 -1.59 -12.07
C GLY A 111 -0.78 -0.18 -11.58
N LEU A 112 0.02 -0.06 -10.52
CA LEU A 112 0.36 1.26 -9.95
C LEU A 112 1.21 2.09 -10.92
N GLU A 113 2.19 1.45 -11.55
CA GLU A 113 3.17 2.10 -12.41
C GLU A 113 3.60 1.18 -13.55
N ARG A 114 4.26 1.75 -14.57
CA ARG A 114 4.85 1.04 -15.72
C ARG A 114 3.87 0.18 -16.52
N VAL A 115 2.58 0.49 -16.43
CA VAL A 115 1.52 -0.19 -17.18
C VAL A 115 1.68 0.14 -18.66
N LYS A 116 1.43 -0.85 -19.52
CA LYS A 116 1.53 -0.70 -20.98
C LYS A 116 0.45 0.26 -21.49
N VAL A 117 0.88 1.29 -22.21
CA VAL A 117 0.04 2.26 -22.92
C VAL A 117 0.35 2.21 -24.40
N TYR A 118 -0.66 1.98 -25.21
CA TYR A 118 -0.58 1.96 -26.67
C TYR A 118 -0.91 3.36 -27.22
N ARG A 119 -0.21 3.80 -28.27
CA ARG A 119 -0.40 5.14 -28.86
C ARG A 119 -0.82 5.00 -30.32
N GLY A 120 -2.04 5.46 -30.64
CA GLY A 120 -2.65 5.23 -31.96
C GLY A 120 -2.65 3.75 -32.34
N ASP A 121 -2.38 3.45 -33.61
CA ASP A 121 -2.33 2.08 -34.15
C ASP A 121 -0.96 1.39 -33.95
N SER A 122 -0.05 1.98 -33.16
CA SER A 122 1.28 1.40 -32.96
C SER A 122 1.18 0.07 -32.20
N PRO A 123 1.78 -1.02 -32.72
CA PRO A 123 1.84 -2.29 -31.99
C PRO A 123 2.80 -2.23 -30.80
N LYS A 124 3.65 -1.19 -30.71
CA LYS A 124 4.57 -0.97 -29.60
C LYS A 124 3.92 -0.13 -28.51
N ALA A 125 3.81 -0.71 -27.31
CA ALA A 125 3.40 0.00 -26.11
C ALA A 125 4.59 0.68 -25.42
N VAL A 126 4.32 1.77 -24.72
CA VAL A 126 5.23 2.40 -23.76
C VAL A 126 4.82 1.95 -22.35
N GLN A 127 5.81 1.69 -21.48
CA GLN A 127 5.58 1.28 -20.08
C GLN A 127 5.67 2.48 -19.14
N ASP A 128 4.82 3.48 -19.35
CA ASP A 128 4.76 4.73 -18.57
C ASP A 128 3.36 5.00 -18.00
N GLY A 129 2.43 4.04 -18.11
CA GLY A 129 1.06 4.18 -17.63
C GLY A 129 0.86 3.80 -16.17
N SER A 130 -0.33 4.13 -15.70
CA SER A 130 -0.92 3.64 -14.45
C SER A 130 -2.32 3.12 -14.78
N GLY A 131 -2.73 2.04 -14.12
CA GLY A 131 -4.03 1.42 -14.28
C GLY A 131 -5.15 2.38 -13.89
N LEU A 132 -6.29 2.29 -14.57
CA LEU A 132 -7.35 3.29 -14.42
C LEU A 132 -7.90 3.34 -12.99
N PHE A 133 -8.16 2.18 -12.35
CA PHE A 133 -8.59 2.12 -10.95
C PHE A 133 -7.49 2.62 -10.02
N ALA A 134 -6.25 2.13 -10.20
CA ALA A 134 -5.11 2.53 -9.39
C ALA A 134 -4.89 4.04 -9.39
N LYS A 135 -5.00 4.67 -10.56
CA LYS A 135 -4.89 6.13 -10.71
C LYS A 135 -5.98 6.87 -9.96
N VAL A 136 -7.24 6.44 -10.08
CA VAL A 136 -8.37 7.05 -9.36
C VAL A 136 -8.17 6.92 -7.84
N PHE A 137 -7.95 5.70 -7.34
CA PHE A 137 -7.78 5.42 -5.93
C PHE A 137 -6.64 6.23 -5.29
N THR A 138 -5.46 6.24 -5.92
CA THR A 138 -4.28 6.96 -5.39
C THR A 138 -4.39 8.47 -5.52
N THR A 139 -5.24 8.98 -6.41
CA THR A 139 -5.54 10.42 -6.51
C THR A 139 -6.51 10.87 -5.42
N LEU A 140 -7.55 10.09 -5.15
CA LEU A 140 -8.55 10.39 -4.12
C LEU A 140 -8.01 10.17 -2.70
N TYR A 141 -7.23 9.10 -2.51
CA TYR A 141 -6.78 8.63 -1.20
C TYR A 141 -5.25 8.48 -1.13
N PRO A 142 -4.48 9.55 -1.36
CA PRO A 142 -3.01 9.50 -1.38
C PRO A 142 -2.39 9.14 -0.01
N HIS A 143 -3.17 9.25 1.07
CA HIS A 143 -2.77 8.92 2.42
C HIS A 143 -2.95 7.44 2.77
N ILE A 144 -3.52 6.61 1.89
CA ILE A 144 -3.65 5.17 2.14
C ILE A 144 -2.42 4.46 1.58
N PRO A 145 -1.72 3.63 2.37
CA PRO A 145 -0.60 2.84 1.88
C PRO A 145 -0.99 1.93 0.72
N VAL A 146 -0.20 1.96 -0.35
CA VAL A 146 -0.37 1.06 -1.50
C VAL A 146 0.95 0.36 -1.84
N ILE A 147 0.87 -0.86 -2.37
CA ILE A 147 2.01 -1.61 -2.91
C ILE A 147 1.60 -2.39 -4.16
N ASP A 148 2.57 -2.62 -5.04
CA ASP A 148 2.41 -3.43 -6.25
C ASP A 148 2.79 -4.89 -5.96
N GLU A 149 2.06 -5.86 -6.53
CA GLU A 149 2.32 -7.31 -6.44
C GLU A 149 3.80 -7.65 -6.71
N GLY A 150 4.43 -6.96 -7.67
CA GLY A 150 5.82 -7.17 -8.04
C GLY A 150 6.83 -6.78 -6.95
N LYS A 151 6.46 -5.94 -5.99
CA LYS A 151 7.31 -5.54 -4.86
C LYS A 151 7.22 -6.52 -3.69
N LEU A 152 6.23 -7.42 -3.71
CA LEU A 152 6.02 -8.41 -2.64
C LEU A 152 7.06 -9.54 -2.64
N THR A 153 7.92 -9.61 -3.65
CA THR A 153 9.04 -10.55 -3.69
C THR A 153 10.23 -10.10 -2.84
N ASP A 154 10.24 -8.84 -2.41
CA ASP A 154 11.29 -8.28 -1.58
C ASP A 154 10.79 -8.19 -0.12
N PRO A 155 11.33 -9.02 0.80
CA PRO A 155 10.89 -9.02 2.20
C PRO A 155 11.00 -7.65 2.87
N TYR A 156 11.95 -6.80 2.47
CA TYR A 156 12.09 -5.46 3.02
C TYR A 156 10.94 -4.55 2.58
N GLN A 157 10.53 -4.63 1.32
CA GLN A 157 9.39 -3.87 0.80
C GLN A 157 8.07 -4.33 1.44
N VAL A 158 7.94 -5.64 1.69
CA VAL A 158 6.78 -6.21 2.40
C VAL A 158 6.71 -5.72 3.84
N GLU A 159 7.81 -5.83 4.60
CA GLU A 159 7.87 -5.32 5.98
C GLU A 159 7.53 -3.84 6.04
N HIS A 160 8.16 -3.04 5.18
CA HIS A 160 7.96 -1.60 5.16
C HIS A 160 6.52 -1.23 4.79
N PHE A 161 5.91 -1.92 3.83
CA PHE A 161 4.50 -1.75 3.52
C PHE A 161 3.59 -2.11 4.70
N PHE A 162 3.80 -3.24 5.36
CA PHE A 162 3.01 -3.63 6.53
C PHE A 162 3.15 -2.65 7.69
N ALA A 163 4.35 -2.15 7.93
CA ALA A 163 4.58 -1.11 8.92
C ALA A 163 3.77 0.16 8.60
N ARG A 164 3.72 0.57 7.33
CA ARG A 164 2.87 1.70 6.87
C ARG A 164 1.38 1.43 7.06
N VAL A 165 0.92 0.20 6.78
CA VAL A 165 -0.48 -0.22 6.99
C VAL A 165 -0.84 -0.16 8.47
N GLN A 166 0.01 -0.67 9.35
CA GLN A 166 -0.20 -0.61 10.81
C GLN A 166 -0.20 0.83 11.33
N PHE A 167 0.74 1.65 10.86
CA PHE A 167 0.80 3.07 11.21
C PHE A 167 -0.49 3.81 10.81
N PHE A 168 -0.98 3.57 9.59
CA PHE A 168 -2.23 4.14 9.12
C PHE A 168 -3.46 3.58 9.86
N HIS A 169 -3.47 2.29 10.19
CA HIS A 169 -4.54 1.67 10.98
C HIS A 169 -4.65 2.28 12.39
N LYS A 170 -3.50 2.48 13.07
CA LYS A 170 -3.44 3.16 14.36
C LYS A 170 -4.01 4.57 14.27
N TRP A 171 -3.62 5.31 13.23
CA TRP A 171 -4.13 6.64 12.94
C TRP A 171 -5.65 6.66 12.76
N HIS A 172 -6.16 5.83 11.83
CA HIS A 172 -7.58 5.72 11.54
C HIS A 172 -8.37 5.43 12.83
N THR A 173 -7.90 4.47 13.64
CA THR A 173 -8.58 4.07 14.88
C THR A 173 -8.68 5.20 15.92
N ILE A 174 -7.61 6.00 16.08
CA ILE A 174 -7.62 7.15 17.00
C ILE A 174 -8.56 8.26 16.48
N GLY A 175 -8.56 8.46 15.16
CA GLY A 175 -9.36 9.44 14.45
C GLY A 175 -10.84 9.08 14.31
N MET A 176 -11.27 7.84 14.58
CA MET A 176 -12.67 7.40 14.41
C MET A 176 -13.71 8.27 15.14
N THR A 177 -13.31 8.93 16.23
CA THR A 177 -14.17 9.83 17.03
C THR A 177 -13.82 11.31 16.81
N GLY A 178 -13.23 11.62 15.66
CA GLY A 178 -12.75 12.95 15.28
C GLY A 178 -11.36 13.28 15.82
N TRP A 179 -10.62 14.11 15.09
CA TRP A 179 -9.31 14.62 15.46
C TRP A 179 -9.42 15.86 16.34
N THR A 180 -8.55 15.91 17.36
CA THR A 180 -8.35 17.06 18.23
C THR A 180 -6.86 17.36 18.32
N GLU A 181 -6.50 18.57 18.73
CA GLU A 181 -5.10 18.96 18.93
C GLU A 181 -4.37 17.96 19.84
N SER A 182 -4.96 17.63 20.99
CA SER A 182 -4.38 16.67 21.94
C SER A 182 -4.20 15.27 21.34
N LYS A 183 -5.14 14.79 20.52
CA LYS A 183 -5.00 13.48 19.84
C LYS A 183 -3.86 13.50 18.83
N LEU A 184 -3.71 14.58 18.07
CA LEU A 184 -2.66 14.74 17.07
C LEU A 184 -1.29 14.85 17.73
N GLU A 185 -1.13 15.68 18.76
CA GLU A 185 0.10 15.80 19.53
C GLU A 185 0.52 14.47 20.14
N LYS A 186 -0.44 13.76 20.76
CA LYS A 186 -0.19 12.43 21.33
C LYS A 186 0.26 11.45 20.25
N PHE A 187 -0.45 11.38 19.13
CA PHE A 187 -0.08 10.49 18.03
C PHE A 187 1.32 10.84 17.48
N HIS A 188 1.60 12.12 17.27
CA HIS A 188 2.91 12.56 16.78
C HIS A 188 4.01 12.15 17.75
N ASN A 189 3.86 12.45 19.04
CA ASN A 189 4.88 12.15 20.05
C ASN A 189 5.19 10.65 20.16
N GLU A 190 4.15 9.81 20.07
CA GLU A 190 4.31 8.35 20.15
C GLU A 190 4.93 7.73 18.89
N ASN A 191 4.76 8.32 17.70
CA ASN A 191 5.12 7.67 16.44
C ASN A 191 6.14 8.43 15.59
N GLN A 192 6.59 9.62 16.00
CA GLN A 192 7.56 10.42 15.24
C GLN A 192 8.90 9.70 15.03
N ILE A 193 9.33 8.86 15.98
CA ILE A 193 10.57 8.09 15.85
C ILE A 193 10.45 7.11 14.68
N PHE A 194 9.37 6.33 14.64
CA PHE A 194 9.06 5.42 13.53
C PHE A 194 9.10 6.16 12.18
N LEU A 195 8.45 7.33 12.11
CA LEU A 195 8.38 8.13 10.89
C LEU A 195 9.75 8.65 10.46
N TYR A 196 10.56 9.16 11.40
CA TYR A 196 11.86 9.76 11.09
C TYR A 196 12.96 8.72 10.83
N GLU A 197 12.86 7.52 11.40
CA GLU A 197 13.79 6.43 11.09
C GLU A 197 13.60 5.92 9.66
N ARG A 198 12.34 5.83 9.19
CA ARG A 198 12.01 5.31 7.85
C ARG A 198 11.96 6.39 6.77
N ALA A 199 11.68 7.64 7.15
CA ALA A 199 11.65 8.79 6.24
C ALA A 199 12.31 10.02 6.89
N PRO A 200 13.66 10.05 7.03
CA PRO A 200 14.35 11.15 7.72
C PRO A 200 14.09 12.54 7.13
N LEU A 201 13.90 12.62 5.81
CA LEU A 201 13.62 13.87 5.10
C LEU A 201 12.26 14.49 5.43
N SER A 202 11.31 13.69 5.94
CA SER A 202 9.97 14.14 6.32
C SER A 202 9.95 15.05 7.56
N ARG A 203 11.02 15.04 8.36
CA ARG A 203 11.04 15.74 9.67
C ARG A 203 10.68 17.22 9.55
N LYS A 204 11.16 17.88 8.52
CA LYS A 204 10.89 19.31 8.30
C LYS A 204 9.43 19.55 7.92
N SER A 205 8.88 18.77 6.98
CA SER A 205 7.50 18.95 6.52
C SER A 205 6.49 18.57 7.60
N ILE A 206 6.71 17.45 8.30
CA ILE A 206 5.87 17.01 9.42
C ILE A 206 5.90 18.03 10.57
N SER A 207 7.07 18.55 10.94
CA SER A 207 7.16 19.60 11.96
C SER A 207 6.46 20.89 11.55
N ALA A 208 6.43 21.22 10.26
CA ALA A 208 5.68 22.38 9.76
C ALA A 208 4.16 22.17 9.92
N VAL A 209 3.66 20.96 9.60
CA VAL A 209 2.24 20.60 9.82
C VAL A 209 1.88 20.69 11.31
N MET A 210 2.73 20.16 12.20
CA MET A 210 2.51 20.26 13.65
C MET A 210 2.57 21.70 14.17
N SER A 211 3.34 22.59 13.53
CA SER A 211 3.37 24.00 13.88
C SER A 211 2.08 24.75 13.50
N VAL A 212 1.37 24.33 12.45
CA VAL A 212 0.06 24.90 12.10
C VAL A 212 -0.96 24.54 13.18
N LEU A 213 -0.90 23.30 13.70
CA LEU A 213 -1.73 22.85 14.81
C LEU A 213 -1.55 23.70 16.07
N SER A 214 -0.30 23.89 16.51
CA SER A 214 0.01 24.55 17.79
C SER A 214 -0.36 26.03 17.82
N LYS A 215 -0.49 26.66 16.65
CA LYS A 215 -0.93 28.05 16.53
C LYS A 215 -2.44 28.21 16.41
N GLY A 216 -3.19 27.11 16.28
CA GLY A 216 -4.64 27.15 16.04
C GLY A 216 -5.01 27.82 14.71
N GLU A 217 -4.14 27.75 13.70
CA GLU A 217 -4.35 28.39 12.39
C GLU A 217 -5.35 27.61 11.51
N GLU A 218 -5.64 26.34 11.84
CA GLU A 218 -6.42 25.43 11.01
C GLU A 218 -7.22 24.42 11.86
N HIS A 219 -8.32 23.89 11.32
CA HIS A 219 -9.12 22.88 12.02
C HIS A 219 -8.33 21.57 12.19
N PRO A 220 -8.38 20.89 13.37
CA PRO A 220 -7.60 19.67 13.61
C PRO A 220 -7.80 18.57 12.58
N GLU A 221 -9.01 18.39 12.05
CA GLU A 221 -9.29 17.42 10.98
C GLU A 221 -8.48 17.68 9.70
N ASN A 222 -8.34 18.95 9.32
CA ASN A 222 -7.58 19.33 8.12
C ASN A 222 -6.08 19.11 8.36
N VAL A 223 -5.59 19.49 9.54
CA VAL A 223 -4.19 19.22 9.94
C VAL A 223 -3.92 17.72 9.95
N ALA A 224 -4.87 16.92 10.45
CA ALA A 224 -4.78 15.48 10.47
C ALA A 224 -4.64 14.93 9.04
N PHE A 225 -5.51 15.35 8.12
CA PHE A 225 -5.44 14.96 6.72
C PHE A 225 -4.08 15.29 6.09
N TYR A 226 -3.56 16.51 6.29
CA TYR A 226 -2.25 16.91 5.78
C TYR A 226 -1.11 16.10 6.39
N TYR A 227 -1.16 15.87 7.71
CA TYR A 227 -0.16 15.09 8.43
C TYR A 227 -0.02 13.69 7.84
N MET A 228 -1.13 12.97 7.68
CA MET A 228 -1.08 11.59 7.21
C MET A 228 -0.73 11.50 5.72
N THR A 229 -1.22 12.45 4.91
CA THR A 229 -0.85 12.53 3.49
C THR A 229 0.66 12.72 3.33
N GLU A 230 1.25 13.67 4.06
CA GLU A 230 2.69 13.95 4.00
C GLU A 230 3.52 12.79 4.57
N ALA A 231 3.07 12.18 5.68
CA ALA A 231 3.73 11.02 6.28
C ALA A 231 3.77 9.84 5.31
N GLN A 232 2.65 9.52 4.66
CA GLN A 232 2.57 8.36 3.76
C GLN A 232 3.27 8.58 2.44
N LYS A 233 3.23 9.82 1.91
CA LYS A 233 4.06 10.21 0.78
C LYS A 233 5.53 10.01 1.10
N SER A 234 6.01 10.56 2.22
CA SER A 234 7.41 10.44 2.62
C SER A 234 7.83 8.99 2.88
N LEU A 235 6.97 8.18 3.49
CA LEU A 235 7.22 6.76 3.71
C LEU A 235 7.19 5.95 2.40
N SER A 236 6.49 6.41 1.36
CA SER A 236 6.44 5.73 0.05
C SER A 236 7.71 5.95 -0.79
N GLU A 237 8.40 7.06 -0.57
CA GLU A 237 9.68 7.37 -1.18
C GLU A 237 10.78 6.57 -0.45
N THR A 238 10.97 5.30 -0.83
CA THR A 238 12.01 4.45 -0.21
C THR A 238 13.36 5.15 -0.36
N THR A 239 13.96 5.56 0.76
CA THR A 239 15.30 6.17 0.78
C THR A 239 16.34 5.07 0.53
N ILE A 240 16.39 4.50 -0.68
CA ILE A 240 17.39 3.47 -1.05
C ILE A 240 18.80 4.07 -1.14
N ASN A 241 18.97 5.39 -1.06
CA ASN A 241 20.28 6.00 -1.00
C ASN A 241 20.43 6.86 0.26
N THR A 242 21.43 6.51 1.07
CA THR A 242 21.96 7.26 2.22
C THR A 242 21.28 6.98 3.57
N ILE A 243 21.46 5.77 4.10
CA ILE A 243 22.17 5.50 5.37
C ILE A 243 22.33 3.98 5.46
N ASN A 244 23.56 3.56 5.72
CA ASN A 244 24.00 2.19 5.90
C ASN A 244 23.14 1.50 6.98
N ILE A 245 22.12 0.72 6.59
CA ILE A 245 21.38 -0.13 7.54
C ILE A 245 22.28 -1.34 7.80
N GLN A 246 23.15 -1.24 8.82
CA GLN A 246 23.62 -2.45 9.48
C GLN A 246 22.42 -3.08 10.19
N PRO A 247 22.22 -4.41 10.11
CA PRO A 247 21.12 -5.08 10.78
C PRO A 247 21.23 -4.86 12.29
N LEU A 248 20.19 -4.29 12.89
CA LEU A 248 20.04 -4.15 14.34
C LEU A 248 19.60 -5.50 14.96
N GLU A 249 20.28 -6.59 14.62
CA GLU A 249 20.20 -7.85 15.35
C GLU A 249 21.30 -7.85 16.41
N ARG A 250 21.12 -7.11 17.51
CA ARG A 250 21.90 -7.27 18.77
C ARG A 250 21.43 -6.28 19.85
N THR A 251 20.20 -6.41 20.35
CA THR A 251 19.86 -5.81 21.68
C THR A 251 18.86 -6.62 22.50
N VAL A 252 18.46 -7.83 22.08
CA VAL A 252 17.52 -8.66 22.86
C VAL A 252 18.19 -9.85 23.58
N GLU A 253 19.48 -10.12 23.35
CA GLU A 253 20.16 -11.30 23.94
C GLU A 253 21.18 -11.02 25.06
N GLN A 254 21.28 -9.80 25.62
CA GLN A 254 22.22 -9.54 26.72
C GLN A 254 21.59 -9.18 28.08
N HIS A 255 20.30 -9.48 28.28
CA HIS A 255 19.66 -9.40 29.61
C HIS A 255 19.16 -10.74 30.17
N ILE A 256 19.61 -11.87 29.61
CA ILE A 256 19.36 -13.19 30.19
C ILE A 256 20.68 -13.96 30.31
N GLY A 257 21.20 -14.06 31.54
CA GLY A 257 21.96 -15.23 31.97
C GLY A 257 23.49 -15.16 31.97
N THR A 258 24.10 -14.25 32.74
CA THR A 258 25.33 -14.63 33.46
C THR A 258 24.93 -15.52 34.63
N SER A 259 25.11 -16.83 34.49
CA SER A 259 25.45 -17.73 35.59
C SER A 259 25.87 -19.10 35.06
N ASP A 260 27.13 -19.41 35.34
CA ASP A 260 27.67 -20.73 35.69
C ASP A 260 28.10 -21.71 34.59
N ASN A 261 29.39 -21.62 34.30
CA ASN A 261 30.34 -22.73 34.11
C ASN A 261 29.87 -24.06 34.74
N ILE A 262 30.06 -25.19 34.02
CA ILE A 262 30.95 -26.30 34.43
C ILE A 262 31.13 -27.29 33.26
N LYS A 263 32.40 -27.42 32.88
CA LYS A 263 33.21 -28.51 32.31
C LYS A 263 32.59 -29.88 31.94
N GLN A 264 33.37 -30.51 31.03
CA GLN A 264 33.52 -31.95 30.71
C GLN A 264 32.55 -32.48 29.65
N SER A 265 32.87 -33.43 28.78
CA SER A 265 34.06 -34.15 28.31
C SER A 265 33.48 -35.27 27.42
N GLN A 266 34.28 -35.80 26.49
CA GLN A 266 34.13 -37.09 25.81
C GLN A 266 33.13 -37.20 24.64
N VAL A 267 33.63 -37.48 23.42
CA VAL A 267 33.81 -38.84 22.82
C VAL A 267 32.43 -39.45 22.54
N MET A 268 32.01 -39.59 21.29
CA MET A 268 32.59 -40.44 20.24
C MET A 268 31.97 -40.07 18.89
#